data_AF-A0A925FQS6-F1
#
_entry.id   AF-A0A925FQS6-F1
#
_cell.length_a   1.000
_cell.length_b   1.000
_cell.length_c   1.000
_cell.angle_alpha   90.00
_cell.angle_beta   90.00
_cell.angle_gamma   90.00
#
_symmetry.space_group_name_H-M   'P 1'
#
loop_
_entity.id
_entity.type
_entity.pdbx_description
1 polymer ?
#
loop_
_entity_poly.entity_id
_entity_poly.type
_entity_poly.pdbx_seq_one_letter_code
_entity_poly.pdbx_strand_id
1 'polypeptide(L)'
;MSVLPYSTSVSGAVIKATEEGVIRHKALTAMEEQTNMQLEQIRKQIELLALQAQEIQMRKELSMIIYGAKLSFQPVIGQVYHLYEKQDGSHVVSMISPKEWGGGNGPFRQHIAGVKLLADHTWMEIV
;
A
#
# COMPACT_ATOMS: atom_id res chain seq x y z
N MET A 1 27.34 12.80 -43.48
CA MET A 1 27.25 14.23 -43.85
C MET A 1 27.13 15.03 -42.56
N SER A 2 28.15 15.83 -42.24
CA SER A 2 28.29 16.56 -40.97
C SER A 2 27.62 17.94 -41.09
N VAL A 3 26.68 18.25 -40.19
CA VAL A 3 25.96 19.53 -40.17
C VAL A 3 26.62 20.42 -39.13
N LEU A 4 27.34 21.45 -39.58
CA LEU A 4 28.08 22.36 -38.70
C LEU A 4 27.14 23.42 -38.09
N PRO A 5 27.36 23.84 -36.83
CA PRO A 5 26.49 24.78 -36.11
C PRO A 5 26.67 26.26 -36.51
N TYR A 6 27.27 26.57 -37.67
CA TYR A 6 27.54 27.95 -38.10
C TYR A 6 27.45 28.10 -39.64
N SER A 7 27.11 29.32 -40.09
CA SER A 7 27.01 29.68 -41.51
C SER A 7 28.36 29.56 -42.22
N THR A 8 28.41 28.79 -43.31
CA THR A 8 29.56 28.71 -44.22
C THR A 8 29.51 29.76 -45.34
N SER A 9 28.47 30.61 -45.36
CA SER A 9 28.34 31.74 -46.28
C SER A 9 28.51 33.07 -45.54
N VAL A 10 29.29 33.98 -46.13
CA VAL A 10 29.61 35.31 -45.59
C VAL A 10 28.37 36.23 -45.50
N SER A 11 27.23 35.85 -46.10
CA SER A 11 25.94 36.56 -46.01
C SER A 11 24.87 35.87 -45.16
N GLY A 12 25.17 34.74 -44.51
CA GLY A 12 24.23 34.08 -43.60
C GLY A 12 24.21 34.75 -42.22
N ALA A 13 23.03 35.09 -41.71
CA ALA A 13 22.88 35.68 -40.39
C ALA A 13 23.46 34.76 -39.30
N VAL A 14 24.41 35.27 -38.51
CA VAL A 14 24.96 34.53 -37.36
C VAL A 14 23.88 34.52 -36.27
N ILE A 15 23.23 33.37 -36.08
CA ILE A 15 22.32 33.17 -34.95
C ILE A 15 23.18 33.00 -33.70
N LYS A 16 23.50 34.12 -33.03
CA LYS A 16 24.12 34.07 -31.70
C LYS A 16 23.02 33.83 -30.68
N ALA A 17 23.13 32.75 -29.91
CA ALA A 17 22.33 32.59 -28.72
C ALA A 17 22.63 33.78 -27.79
N THR A 18 21.63 34.64 -27.55
CA THR A 18 21.73 35.71 -26.56
C THR A 18 21.95 35.09 -25.17
N GLU A 19 22.83 35.66 -24.34
CA GLU A 19 23.07 35.18 -22.96
C GLU A 19 21.77 35.05 -22.17
N GLU A 20 20.83 35.98 -22.36
CA GLU A 20 19.48 35.93 -21.78
C GLU A 20 18.68 34.68 -22.17
N GLY A 21 18.80 34.23 -23.42
CA GLY A 21 18.11 33.04 -23.93
C GLY A 21 18.64 31.75 -23.28
N VAL A 22 19.96 31.67 -23.09
CA VAL A 22 20.60 30.54 -22.41
C VAL A 22 20.22 30.51 -20.92
N ILE A 23 20.19 31.67 -20.26
CA ILE A 23 19.79 31.79 -18.85
C ILE A 23 18.32 31.37 -18.68
N ARG A 24 17.41 31.87 -19.52
CA ARG A 24 15.99 31.50 -19.49
C ARG A 24 15.78 30.00 -19.72
N HIS A 25 16.46 29.42 -20.72
CA HIS A 25 16.32 28.00 -21.01
C HIS A 25 16.79 27.13 -19.82
N LYS A 26 17.95 27.44 -19.23
CA LYS A 26 18.44 26.76 -18.03
C LYS A 26 17.46 26.87 -16.85
N ALA A 27 16.90 28.06 -16.63
CA ALA A 27 15.92 28.29 -15.58
C ALA A 27 14.63 27.48 -15.81
N LEU A 28 14.15 27.40 -17.06
CA LEU A 28 12.98 26.60 -17.42
C LEU A 28 13.24 25.11 -17.22
N THR A 29 14.38 24.59 -17.66
CA THR A 29 14.73 23.18 -17.46
C THR A 29 14.86 22.83 -15.98
N ALA A 30 15.52 23.67 -15.18
CA ALA A 30 15.62 23.46 -13.73
C ALA A 30 14.24 23.49 -13.05
N MET A 31 13.36 24.42 -13.48
CA MET A 31 11.98 24.50 -12.99
C MET A 31 11.16 23.26 -13.35
N GLU A 32 11.27 22.77 -14.60
CA GLU A 32 10.59 21.55 -15.06
C GLU A 32 11.06 20.32 -14.27
N GLU A 33 12.38 20.17 -14.08
CA GLU A 33 12.95 19.08 -13.29
C GLU A 33 12.45 19.11 -11.85
N GLN A 34 12.48 20.29 -11.21
CA GLN A 34 11.96 20.47 -9.86
C GLN A 34 10.46 20.16 -9.77
N THR A 35 9.67 20.62 -10.74
CA THR A 35 8.23 20.38 -10.78
C THR A 35 7.94 18.87 -10.93
N ASN A 36 8.66 18.18 -11.81
CA ASN A 36 8.53 16.74 -11.99
C ASN A 36 8.89 15.97 -10.72
N MET A 37 9.96 16.37 -10.02
CA MET A 37 10.32 15.78 -8.72
C MET A 37 9.21 15.95 -7.69
N GLN A 38 8.59 17.13 -7.61
CA GLN A 38 7.48 17.39 -6.68
C GLN A 38 6.23 16.58 -7.02
N LEU A 39 5.87 16.48 -8.31
CA LEU A 39 4.75 15.66 -8.77
C LEU A 39 4.97 14.18 -8.44
N GLU A 40 6.19 13.67 -8.60
CA GLU A 40 6.52 12.29 -8.24
C GLU A 40 6.43 12.05 -6.73
N GLN A 41 6.81 13.01 -5.90
CA GLN A 41 6.61 12.93 -4.45
C GLN A 41 5.14 12.86 -4.07
N ILE A 42 4.30 13.72 -4.68
CA ILE A 42 2.85 13.72 -4.45
C ILE A 42 2.25 12.37 -4.88
N ARG A 43 2.67 11.84 -6.03
CA ARG A 43 2.23 10.53 -6.53
C ARG A 43 2.49 9.42 -5.50
N LYS A 44 3.71 9.35 -4.95
CA LYS A 44 4.09 8.37 -3.91
C LYS A 44 3.25 8.52 -2.65
N GLN A 45 2.94 9.75 -2.25
CA GLN A 45 2.06 9.98 -1.08
C GLN A 45 0.64 9.47 -1.35
N ILE A 46 0.10 9.71 -2.54
CA ILE A 46 -1.23 9.20 -2.92
C ILE A 46 -1.24 7.67 -2.93
N GLU A 47 -0.20 7.03 -3.47
CA GLU A 47 -0.07 5.57 -3.46
C GLU A 47 -0.05 5.02 -2.02
N LEU A 48 0.72 5.66 -1.14
CA LEU A 48 0.75 5.29 0.28
C LEU A 48 -0.64 5.43 0.92
N LEU A 49 -1.33 6.54 0.67
CA LEU A 49 -2.69 6.75 1.20
C LEU A 49 -3.68 5.71 0.67
N ALA A 50 -3.57 5.32 -0.59
CA ALA A 50 -4.41 4.29 -1.18
C ALA A 50 -4.18 2.92 -0.51
N LEU A 51 -2.91 2.56 -0.25
CA LEU A 51 -2.56 1.34 0.48
C LEU A 51 -3.10 1.37 1.92
N GLN A 52 -2.95 2.48 2.62
CA GLN A 52 -3.48 2.66 3.97
C GLN A 52 -5.01 2.53 3.99
N ALA A 53 -5.71 3.11 3.01
CA ALA A 53 -7.16 2.98 2.90
C ALA A 53 -7.60 1.52 2.67
N GLN A 54 -6.87 0.76 1.83
CA GLN A 54 -7.13 -0.65 1.62
C GLN A 54 -6.93 -1.48 2.89
N GLU A 55 -5.87 -1.23 3.67
CA GLU A 55 -5.63 -1.92 4.93
C GLU A 55 -6.77 -1.65 5.95
N ILE A 56 -7.22 -0.41 6.05
CA ILE A 56 -8.35 -0.03 6.91
C ILE A 56 -9.63 -0.74 6.48
N GLN A 57 -9.89 -0.82 5.18
CA GLN A 57 -11.07 -1.51 4.65
C GLN A 57 -11.02 -3.01 4.95
N MET A 58 -9.88 -3.66 4.73
CA MET A 58 -9.71 -5.08 5.03
C MET A 58 -9.86 -5.37 6.52
N ARG A 59 -9.31 -4.51 7.39
CA ARG A 59 -9.51 -4.59 8.84
C ARG A 59 -10.98 -4.48 9.24
N LYS A 60 -11.74 -3.58 8.60
CA LYS A 60 -13.18 -3.43 8.83
C LYS A 60 -13.93 -4.69 8.42
N GLU A 61 -13.65 -5.23 7.24
CA GLU A 61 -14.29 -6.45 6.73
C GLU A 61 -14.02 -7.65 7.63
N LEU A 62 -12.76 -7.87 8.02
CA LEU A 62 -12.37 -8.92 8.94
C LEU A 62 -13.08 -8.77 10.29
N SER A 63 -13.14 -7.55 10.82
CA SER A 63 -13.85 -7.27 12.08
C SER A 63 -15.34 -7.60 11.96
N MET A 64 -16.00 -7.27 10.84
CA MET A 64 -17.40 -7.63 10.61
C MET A 64 -17.61 -9.15 10.58
N ILE A 65 -16.71 -9.90 9.94
CA ILE A 65 -16.76 -11.37 9.91
C ILE A 65 -16.63 -11.94 11.33
N ILE A 66 -15.68 -11.43 12.12
CA ILE A 66 -15.47 -11.90 13.50
C ILE A 66 -16.65 -11.56 14.40
N TYR A 67 -17.19 -10.34 14.32
CA TYR A 67 -18.36 -9.97 15.10
C TYR A 67 -19.63 -10.73 14.68
N GLY A 68 -19.71 -11.17 13.42
CA GLY A 68 -20.75 -12.09 12.93
C GLY A 68 -20.51 -13.56 13.29
N ALA A 69 -19.29 -13.92 13.66
CA ALA A 69 -18.93 -15.29 14.06
C ALA A 69 -19.46 -15.61 15.46
N LYS A 70 -19.57 -16.90 15.77
CA LYS A 70 -19.92 -17.33 17.13
C LYS A 70 -18.71 -17.16 18.05
N LEU A 71 -18.78 -16.23 19.01
CA LEU A 71 -17.79 -16.11 20.09
C LEU A 71 -18.25 -16.91 21.31
N SER A 72 -17.38 -17.80 21.79
CA SER A 72 -17.62 -18.61 23.00
C SER A 72 -16.94 -18.03 24.25
N PHE A 73 -16.24 -16.90 24.14
CA PHE A 73 -15.49 -16.26 25.20
C PHE A 73 -15.47 -14.74 25.02
N GLN A 74 -15.10 -14.01 26.08
CA GLN A 74 -14.85 -12.58 26.00
C GLN A 74 -13.42 -12.32 25.53
N PRO A 75 -13.23 -11.69 24.35
CA PRO A 75 -11.89 -11.45 23.82
C PRO A 75 -11.18 -10.35 24.61
N VAL A 76 -9.88 -10.52 24.81
CA VAL A 76 -9.00 -9.63 25.57
C VAL A 76 -8.09 -8.91 24.59
N ILE A 77 -7.97 -7.59 24.77
CA ILE A 77 -7.12 -6.74 23.93
C ILE A 77 -5.67 -7.23 23.98
N GLY A 78 -5.02 -7.29 22.82
CA GLY A 78 -3.63 -7.68 22.67
C GLY A 78 -3.38 -9.18 22.56
N GLN A 79 -4.40 -10.02 22.77
CA GLN A 79 -4.29 -11.47 22.63
C GLN A 79 -4.52 -11.92 21.18
N VAL A 80 -3.88 -13.04 20.83
CA VAL A 80 -4.02 -13.70 19.53
C VAL A 80 -5.06 -14.80 19.63
N TYR A 81 -5.88 -14.88 18.60
CA TYR A 81 -6.96 -15.81 18.42
C TYR A 81 -6.90 -16.40 17.02
N HIS A 82 -7.69 -17.43 16.76
CA HIS A 82 -7.70 -18.15 15.50
C HIS A 82 -9.13 -18.27 14.99
N LEU A 83 -9.34 -17.80 13.75
CA LEU A 83 -10.61 -17.88 13.05
C LEU A 83 -10.71 -19.20 12.29
N TYR A 84 -11.79 -19.93 12.51
CA TYR A 84 -12.06 -21.22 11.90
C TYR A 84 -13.42 -21.24 11.18
N GLU A 85 -13.50 -22.06 10.14
CA GLU A 85 -14.77 -22.42 9.49
C GLU A 85 -15.25 -23.79 10.01
N LYS A 86 -16.54 -23.87 10.39
CA LYS A 86 -17.17 -25.14 10.74
C LYS A 86 -17.64 -25.89 9.48
N GLN A 87 -17.99 -27.16 9.64
CA GLN A 87 -18.57 -27.96 8.55
C GLN A 87 -19.89 -27.38 8.01
N ASP A 88 -20.63 -26.66 8.86
CA ASP A 88 -21.88 -25.97 8.51
C ASP A 88 -21.67 -24.60 7.82
N GLY A 89 -20.41 -24.23 7.51
CA GLY A 89 -20.07 -22.94 6.90
C GLY A 89 -20.07 -21.74 7.86
N SER A 90 -20.52 -21.91 9.10
CA SER A 90 -20.45 -20.86 10.12
C SER A 90 -19.01 -20.60 10.57
N HIS A 91 -18.68 -19.34 10.85
CA HIS A 91 -17.38 -18.94 11.41
C HIS A 91 -17.38 -18.99 12.94
N VAL A 92 -16.23 -19.37 13.51
CA VAL A 92 -15.99 -19.40 14.97
C VAL A 92 -14.59 -18.94 15.29
N VAL A 93 -14.46 -18.18 16.37
CA VAL A 93 -13.16 -17.75 16.89
C VAL A 93 -12.78 -18.65 18.06
N SER A 94 -11.54 -19.10 18.11
CA SER A 94 -10.96 -19.93 19.17
C SER A 94 -9.64 -19.33 19.67
N MET A 95 -9.29 -19.62 20.92
CA MET A 95 -7.98 -19.31 21.50
C MET A 95 -6.88 -20.31 21.09
N ILE A 96 -7.28 -21.48 20.58
CA ILE A 96 -6.37 -22.61 20.33
C ILE A 96 -5.87 -22.56 18.89
N SER A 97 -4.56 -22.60 18.70
CA SER A 97 -3.93 -22.62 17.38
C SER A 97 -4.09 -23.99 16.69
N PRO A 98 -4.00 -24.07 15.35
CA PRO A 98 -4.12 -25.34 14.60
C PRO A 98 -3.14 -26.41 15.08
N LYS A 99 -1.96 -26.00 15.55
CA LYS A 99 -0.88 -26.88 16.00
C LYS A 99 -1.13 -27.47 17.40
N GLU A 100 -1.91 -26.78 18.22
CA GLU A 100 -2.24 -27.21 19.58
C GLU A 100 -3.44 -28.15 19.63
N TRP A 101 -4.18 -28.28 18.52
CA TRP A 101 -5.19 -29.33 18.38
C TRP A 101 -4.49 -30.69 18.31
N GLY A 102 -4.65 -31.49 19.36
CA GLY A 102 -4.04 -32.82 19.46
C GLY A 102 -4.36 -33.67 18.23
N GLY A 103 -3.35 -33.90 17.38
CA GLY A 103 -3.47 -34.68 16.14
C GLY A 103 -3.58 -33.87 14.84
N GLY A 104 -3.47 -32.53 14.87
CA GLY A 104 -3.41 -31.68 13.67
C GLY A 104 -4.76 -31.44 12.96
N ASN A 105 -5.79 -32.21 13.32
CA ASN A 105 -7.16 -32.04 12.84
C ASN A 105 -8.04 -31.60 14.02
N GLY A 106 -8.20 -30.28 14.19
CA GLY A 106 -9.19 -29.73 15.11
C GLY A 106 -10.63 -30.09 14.69
N PRO A 107 -11.65 -29.79 15.51
CA PRO A 107 -13.07 -30.06 15.20
C PRO A 107 -13.63 -29.21 14.04
N PHE A 108 -12.77 -28.40 13.41
CA PHE A 108 -13.13 -27.42 12.41
C PHE A 108 -12.73 -27.90 11.02
N ARG A 109 -13.48 -27.45 10.02
CA ARG A 109 -13.24 -27.82 8.62
C ARG A 109 -11.92 -27.24 8.14
N GLN A 110 -11.68 -25.97 8.45
CA GLN A 110 -10.52 -25.24 7.97
C GLN A 110 -10.13 -24.14 8.96
N HIS A 111 -8.82 -23.93 9.12
CA HIS A 111 -8.25 -22.73 9.71
C HIS A 111 -8.18 -21.64 8.65
N ILE A 112 -8.81 -20.50 8.92
CA ILE A 112 -8.80 -19.35 8.01
C ILE A 112 -7.55 -18.51 8.28
N ALA A 113 -7.46 -17.94 9.50
CA ALA A 113 -6.41 -17.00 9.83
C ALA A 113 -6.19 -16.86 11.34
N GLY A 114 -4.96 -16.48 11.73
CA GLY A 114 -4.66 -15.96 13.06
C GLY A 114 -5.08 -14.49 13.12
N VAL A 115 -5.71 -14.06 14.20
CA VAL A 115 -6.26 -12.71 14.36
C VAL A 115 -5.94 -12.16 15.75
N LYS A 116 -5.60 -10.88 15.82
CA LYS A 116 -5.30 -10.18 17.07
C LYS A 116 -6.33 -9.10 17.33
N LEU A 117 -6.83 -9.04 18.57
CA LEU A 117 -7.68 -7.93 19.00
C LEU A 117 -6.81 -6.72 19.34
N LEU A 118 -7.06 -5.59 18.68
CA LEU A 118 -6.39 -4.32 18.92
C LEU A 118 -7.14 -3.46 19.96
N ALA A 119 -6.51 -2.38 20.41
CA ALA A 119 -7.03 -1.50 21.46
C ALA A 119 -8.29 -0.71 21.04
N ASP A 120 -8.47 -0.51 19.74
CA ASP A 120 -9.65 0.11 19.13
C ASP A 120 -10.81 -0.87 18.91
N HIS A 121 -10.73 -2.06 19.50
CA HIS A 121 -11.66 -3.18 19.32
C HIS A 121 -11.75 -3.70 17.87
N THR A 122 -10.80 -3.33 17.00
CA THR A 122 -10.71 -3.92 15.67
C THR A 122 -9.83 -5.17 15.69
N TRP A 123 -9.99 -5.98 14.66
CA TRP A 123 -9.23 -7.22 14.51
C TRP A 123 -8.26 -7.10 13.35
N MET A 124 -7.03 -7.58 13.57
CA MET A 124 -5.97 -7.61 12.58
C MET A 124 -5.55 -9.04 12.31
N GLU A 125 -5.41 -9.40 11.04
CA GLU A 125 -4.83 -10.68 10.64
C GLU A 125 -3.34 -10.73 10.97
N ILE A 126 -2.90 -11.82 11.60
CA ILE A 126 -1.49 -12.13 11.77
C ILE A 126 -1.16 -13.25 10.79
N VAL A 127 -0.29 -12.92 9.83
CA VAL A 127 0.32 -13.86 8.88
C VAL A 127 1.46 -14.62 9.54
#